data_AF-A0A1X1NNQ5-F1
#
_entry.id   AF-A0A1X1NNQ5-F1
#
_cell.length_a   1.000
_cell.length_b   1.000
_cell.length_c   1.000
_cell.angle_alpha   90.00
_cell.angle_beta   90.00
_cell.angle_gamma   90.00
#
_symmetry.space_group_name_H-M   'P 1'
#
loop_
_entity.id
_entity.type
_entity.pdbx_description
1 polymer ?
#
loop_
_entity_poly.entity_id
_entity_poly.type
_entity_poly.pdbx_seq_one_letter_code
_entity_poly.pdbx_strand_id
1 'polypeptide(L)'
;MISEPELVGGDGDVPIPPFSHGPAPAVEPEPDGERRAARRPWLWALGGALVASALWAGGLYAYQAVGPDLGGYRTPDDLCDEAELAALSTAFGKRDGASQEMHEVHEALDQVQCSVTFASGEQSFGADLSYALHKKTDPGPEFEPAETAPSWDDWEWEPVAGVGERAFYAQDDEGFAGLKVLDGQAVLTLFVSIHTEYDPETGEEPPEPDASAMSGAKDLMVEDMKTLMAGLRH
;
A
#
# COMPACT_ATOMS: atom_id res chain seq x y z
N MET A 1 -33.52 1.23 -13.19
CA MET A 1 -33.79 2.46 -12.41
C MET A 1 -32.88 3.53 -12.94
N ILE A 2 -33.46 4.55 -13.57
CA ILE A 2 -33.15 5.99 -13.50
C ILE A 2 -34.24 6.62 -14.37
N SER A 3 -35.13 7.36 -13.73
CA SER A 3 -36.24 8.05 -14.36
C SER A 3 -35.77 9.43 -14.79
N GLU A 4 -35.89 9.75 -16.08
CA GLU A 4 -35.77 11.11 -16.60
C GLU A 4 -37.03 11.91 -16.25
N PRO A 5 -36.95 13.13 -15.69
CA PRO A 5 -38.12 13.96 -15.49
C PRO A 5 -38.39 14.83 -16.73
N GLU A 6 -39.51 14.54 -17.38
CA GLU A 6 -40.18 15.38 -18.39
C GLU A 6 -40.67 16.69 -17.74
N LEU A 7 -40.26 17.84 -18.29
CA LEU A 7 -40.85 19.14 -17.95
C LEU A 7 -42.06 19.40 -18.85
N VAL A 8 -43.25 19.02 -18.36
CA VAL A 8 -44.54 19.40 -18.94
C VAL A 8 -45.07 20.64 -18.21
N GLY A 9 -45.42 21.67 -18.98
CA GLY A 9 -45.89 22.96 -18.50
C GLY A 9 -47.28 22.96 -17.85
N GLY A 10 -47.60 24.06 -17.17
CA GLY A 10 -48.92 24.33 -16.61
C GLY A 10 -49.09 25.81 -16.30
N ASP A 11 -49.83 26.51 -17.16
CA ASP A 11 -50.31 27.86 -17.00
C ASP A 11 -51.21 28.00 -15.76
N GLY A 12 -51.03 29.08 -15.00
CA GLY A 12 -51.84 29.41 -13.83
C GLY A 12 -51.95 30.92 -13.66
N ASP A 13 -53.00 31.49 -14.27
CA ASP A 13 -53.52 32.84 -14.05
C ASP A 13 -53.69 33.17 -12.56
N VAL A 14 -53.22 34.34 -12.12
CA VAL A 14 -53.64 34.95 -10.85
C VAL A 14 -53.93 36.45 -11.06
N PRO A 15 -55.08 37.00 -10.59
CA PRO A 15 -55.55 38.34 -10.99
C PRO A 15 -54.85 39.51 -10.29
N ILE A 16 -54.80 40.64 -11.02
CA ILE A 16 -54.22 41.94 -10.64
C ILE A 16 -55.21 42.78 -9.78
N PRO A 17 -54.77 43.44 -8.68
CA PRO A 17 -55.53 44.52 -8.04
C PRO A 17 -55.17 45.93 -8.57
N PRO A 18 -56.09 46.91 -8.51
CA PRO A 18 -56.08 48.10 -9.38
C PRO A 18 -55.20 49.27 -8.92
N PHE A 19 -54.83 50.08 -9.91
CA PHE A 19 -54.03 51.30 -9.88
C PHE A 19 -54.46 52.36 -8.85
N SER A 20 -53.47 53.04 -8.26
CA SER A 20 -53.62 54.40 -7.72
C SER A 20 -52.50 55.31 -8.27
N HIS A 21 -52.90 56.37 -8.97
CA HIS A 21 -52.00 57.40 -9.50
C HIS A 21 -51.66 58.41 -8.41
N GLY A 22 -50.40 58.43 -7.96
CA GLY A 22 -49.82 59.52 -7.17
C GLY A 22 -48.82 60.32 -8.02
N PRO A 23 -48.67 61.64 -7.81
CA PRO A 23 -47.81 62.47 -8.65
C PRO A 23 -46.35 62.06 -8.51
N ALA A 24 -45.62 62.04 -9.63
CA ALA A 24 -44.21 61.70 -9.69
C ALA A 24 -43.37 62.65 -8.82
N PRO A 25 -42.45 62.15 -7.98
CA PRO A 25 -41.43 63.01 -7.39
C PRO A 25 -40.47 63.47 -8.49
N ALA A 26 -40.17 64.77 -8.48
CA ALA A 26 -39.21 65.40 -9.39
C ALA A 26 -37.85 64.71 -9.28
N VAL A 27 -37.30 64.33 -10.43
CA VAL A 27 -35.91 63.88 -10.53
C VAL A 27 -35.02 65.11 -10.37
N GLU A 28 -34.39 65.25 -9.21
CA GLU A 28 -33.22 66.12 -9.07
C GLU A 28 -32.06 65.47 -9.85
N PRO A 29 -31.32 66.21 -10.70
CA PRO A 29 -30.10 65.69 -11.29
C PRO A 29 -29.04 65.60 -10.20
N GLU A 30 -28.76 64.39 -9.72
CA GLU A 30 -27.55 64.12 -8.95
C GLU A 30 -26.31 64.45 -9.81
N PRO A 31 -25.25 65.02 -9.21
CA PRO A 31 -24.12 65.55 -9.94
C PRO A 31 -23.32 64.44 -10.64
N ASP A 32 -23.02 64.69 -11.91
CA ASP A 32 -21.95 64.01 -12.63
C ASP A 32 -20.62 64.16 -11.86
N GLY A 33 -20.12 63.04 -11.32
CA GLY A 33 -18.81 62.93 -10.70
C GLY A 33 -18.83 61.79 -9.69
N GLU A 34 -18.20 60.64 -9.89
CA GLU A 34 -16.86 60.43 -10.41
C GLU A 34 -16.81 59.15 -11.25
N ARG A 35 -16.09 59.20 -12.37
CA ARG A 35 -15.66 58.02 -13.12
C ARG A 35 -14.76 57.17 -12.23
N ARG A 36 -15.33 56.27 -11.42
CA ARG A 36 -14.56 55.15 -10.88
C ARG A 36 -14.21 54.27 -12.07
N ALA A 37 -12.97 54.43 -12.54
CA ALA A 37 -12.35 53.64 -13.59
C ALA A 37 -12.90 52.22 -13.56
N ALA A 38 -13.42 51.74 -14.69
CA ALA A 38 -13.84 50.37 -14.88
C ALA A 38 -12.65 49.45 -14.56
N ARG A 39 -12.49 49.08 -13.28
CA ARG A 39 -11.41 48.24 -12.80
C ARG A 39 -11.72 46.86 -13.36
N ARG A 40 -11.03 46.50 -14.45
CA ARG A 40 -11.13 45.20 -15.14
C ARG A 40 -11.09 44.06 -14.11
N PRO A 41 -12.24 43.49 -13.71
CA PRO A 41 -12.29 42.52 -12.61
C PRO A 41 -11.57 41.21 -13.00
N TRP A 42 -11.45 40.95 -14.30
CA TRP A 42 -10.67 39.82 -14.82
C TRP A 42 -9.20 39.88 -14.40
N LEU A 43 -8.58 41.07 -14.31
CA LEU A 43 -7.16 41.17 -13.94
C LEU A 43 -6.93 40.68 -12.51
N TRP A 44 -7.90 40.89 -11.61
CA TRP A 44 -7.88 40.33 -10.26
C TRP A 44 -8.09 38.82 -10.26
N ALA A 45 -8.99 38.29 -11.09
CA ALA A 45 -9.17 36.84 -11.23
C ALA A 45 -7.92 36.16 -11.80
N LEU A 46 -7.26 36.75 -12.81
CA LEU A 46 -6.03 36.23 -13.39
C LEU A 46 -4.88 36.28 -12.39
N GLY A 47 -4.75 37.39 -11.65
CA GLY A 47 -3.78 37.52 -10.56
C GLY A 47 -4.00 36.49 -9.47
N GLY A 48 -5.26 36.27 -9.06
CA GLY A 48 -5.63 35.23 -8.10
C GLY A 48 -5.29 33.82 -8.60
N ALA A 49 -5.59 33.51 -9.85
CA ALA A 49 -5.25 32.22 -10.46
C ALA A 49 -3.73 31.99 -10.52
N LEU A 50 -2.94 33.00 -10.87
CA LEU A 50 -1.48 32.91 -10.88
C LEU A 50 -0.90 32.70 -9.49
N VAL A 51 -1.38 33.45 -8.48
CA VAL A 51 -0.93 33.29 -7.09
C VAL A 51 -1.32 31.91 -6.56
N ALA A 52 -2.55 31.46 -6.80
CA ALA A 52 -2.99 30.13 -6.41
C ALA A 52 -2.14 29.04 -7.08
N SER A 53 -1.84 29.17 -8.37
CA SER A 53 -0.99 28.23 -9.10
C SER A 53 0.43 28.19 -8.54
N ALA A 54 1.01 29.36 -8.22
CA ALA A 54 2.33 29.45 -7.62
C ALA A 54 2.37 28.83 -6.22
N LEU A 55 1.33 29.03 -5.41
CA LEU A 55 1.22 28.43 -4.07
C LEU A 55 1.07 26.91 -4.15
N TRP A 56 0.24 26.39 -5.06
CA TRP A 56 0.10 24.95 -5.28
C TRP A 56 1.39 24.32 -5.79
N ALA A 57 2.03 24.93 -6.79
CA ALA A 57 3.30 24.44 -7.32
C ALA A 57 4.41 24.47 -6.26
N GLY A 58 4.50 25.55 -5.48
CA GLY A 58 5.46 25.66 -4.38
C GLY A 58 5.20 24.65 -3.27
N GLY A 59 3.94 24.44 -2.90
CA GLY A 59 3.53 23.44 -1.91
C GLY A 59 3.85 22.02 -2.35
N LEU A 60 3.54 21.66 -3.61
CA LEU A 60 3.83 20.34 -4.15
C LEU A 60 5.34 20.09 -4.26
N TYR A 61 6.11 21.10 -4.66
CA TYR A 61 7.57 21.01 -4.74
C TYR A 61 8.19 20.79 -3.35
N ALA A 62 7.75 21.56 -2.34
CA ALA A 62 8.23 21.39 -0.98
C ALA A 62 7.86 20.02 -0.40
N TYR A 63 6.66 19.51 -0.70
CA TYR A 63 6.22 18.19 -0.28
C TYR A 63 7.09 17.07 -0.89
N GLN A 64 7.36 17.12 -2.20
CA GLN A 64 8.21 16.12 -2.86
C GLN A 64 9.69 16.19 -2.46
N ALA A 65 10.16 17.35 -1.97
CA ALA A 65 11.53 17.52 -1.51
C ALA A 65 11.80 16.84 -0.16
N VAL A 66 10.76 16.57 0.63
CA VAL A 66 10.86 15.82 1.88
C VAL A 66 10.55 14.36 1.56
N GLY A 67 11.58 13.51 1.53
CA GLY A 67 11.39 12.08 1.35
C GLY A 67 10.53 11.48 2.49
N PRO A 68 9.91 10.31 2.25
CA PRO A 68 9.16 9.62 3.30
C PRO A 68 10.08 9.26 4.47
N ASP A 69 9.50 9.24 5.68
CA ASP A 69 10.20 8.72 6.84
C ASP A 69 10.36 7.20 6.68
N LEU A 70 11.61 6.73 6.60
CA LEU A 70 11.92 5.31 6.49
C LEU A 70 11.75 4.56 7.81
N GLY A 71 11.37 5.24 8.91
CA GLY A 71 11.15 4.61 10.21
C GLY A 71 12.42 4.00 10.81
N GLY A 72 13.60 4.44 10.38
CA GLY A 72 14.87 3.86 10.81
C GLY A 72 15.24 2.55 10.09
N TYR A 73 14.48 2.12 9.09
CA TYR A 73 14.85 0.95 8.30
C TYR A 73 16.07 1.22 7.40
N ARG A 74 16.91 0.19 7.22
CA ARG A 74 18.02 0.15 6.29
C ARG A 74 17.92 -1.06 5.37
N THR A 75 18.51 -0.92 4.19
CA THR A 75 18.74 -2.04 3.28
C THR A 75 19.99 -2.80 3.74
N PRO A 76 19.89 -4.10 4.07
CA PRO A 76 21.05 -4.90 4.43
C PRO A 76 21.87 -5.26 3.19
N ASP A 77 23.18 -5.45 3.36
CA ASP A 77 24.06 -5.95 2.27
C ASP A 77 23.75 -7.42 1.95
N ASP A 78 23.41 -8.19 2.99
CA ASP A 78 22.96 -9.58 2.89
C ASP A 78 21.73 -9.79 3.79
N LEU A 79 20.57 -10.03 3.16
CA LEU A 79 19.33 -10.28 3.90
C LEU A 79 19.33 -11.64 4.60
N CYS A 80 20.04 -12.62 4.06
CA CYS A 80 20.14 -13.96 4.64
C CYS A 80 20.90 -13.97 5.96
N ASP A 81 21.88 -13.07 6.12
CA ASP A 81 22.67 -12.93 7.35
C ASP A 81 21.86 -12.28 8.48
N GLU A 82 20.98 -11.34 8.16
CA GLU A 82 20.09 -10.68 9.13
C GLU A 82 18.91 -11.58 9.52
N ALA A 83 18.46 -12.41 8.58
CA ALA A 83 17.34 -13.33 8.77
C ALA A 83 17.82 -14.67 9.35
N GLU A 84 18.13 -14.73 10.65
CA GLU A 84 18.51 -15.99 11.31
C GLU A 84 17.40 -17.06 11.25
N LEU A 85 16.13 -16.63 11.28
CA LEU A 85 14.94 -17.48 11.28
C LEU A 85 15.01 -18.57 12.36
N ALA A 86 15.26 -18.16 13.61
CA ALA A 86 15.59 -19.06 14.73
C ALA A 86 14.38 -19.89 15.19
N ALA A 87 13.17 -19.32 15.16
CA ALA A 87 11.95 -20.04 15.53
C ALA A 87 11.65 -21.13 14.49
N LEU A 88 11.72 -20.79 13.21
CA LEU A 88 11.60 -21.75 12.10
C LEU A 88 12.71 -22.80 12.13
N SER A 89 13.97 -22.41 12.35
CA SER A 89 15.09 -23.36 12.48
C SER A 89 14.92 -24.34 13.64
N THR A 90 14.21 -23.95 14.69
CA THR A 90 13.97 -24.82 15.84
C THR A 90 12.86 -25.83 15.54
N ALA A 91 11.86 -25.44 14.77
CA ALA A 91 10.71 -26.29 14.41
C ALA A 91 10.98 -27.19 13.20
N PHE A 92 11.56 -26.63 12.13
CA PHE A 92 11.75 -27.27 10.82
C PHE A 92 13.17 -27.78 10.59
N GLY A 93 13.97 -27.86 11.66
CA GLY A 93 15.32 -28.38 11.60
C GLY A 93 16.36 -27.32 11.26
N LYS A 94 17.63 -27.73 11.31
CA LYS A 94 18.73 -26.78 11.14
C LYS A 94 18.73 -26.22 9.74
N ARG A 95 19.01 -24.92 9.65
CA ARG A 95 19.37 -24.25 8.41
C ARG A 95 20.52 -25.00 7.73
N ASP A 96 20.26 -25.47 6.53
CA ASP A 96 21.18 -26.28 5.73
C ASP A 96 21.86 -25.41 4.66
N GLY A 97 21.10 -24.48 4.07
CA GLY A 97 21.60 -23.55 3.06
C GLY A 97 20.86 -22.22 3.10
N ALA A 98 21.51 -21.18 2.57
CA ALA A 98 20.86 -19.92 2.24
C ALA A 98 21.58 -19.23 1.09
N SER A 99 20.81 -18.53 0.28
CA SER A 99 21.28 -17.80 -0.88
C SER A 99 20.55 -16.47 -1.01
N GLN A 100 21.33 -15.40 -1.19
CA GLN A 100 20.78 -14.11 -1.59
C GLN A 100 20.44 -14.18 -3.09
N GLU A 101 19.16 -14.23 -3.39
CA GLU A 101 18.63 -14.38 -4.75
C GLU A 101 18.61 -13.04 -5.50
N MET A 102 18.32 -11.95 -4.79
CA MET A 102 18.23 -10.62 -5.38
C MET A 102 18.73 -9.55 -4.40
N HIS A 103 19.47 -8.57 -4.92
CA HIS A 103 19.86 -7.38 -4.18
C HIS A 103 19.92 -6.18 -5.14
N GLU A 104 18.84 -5.40 -5.15
CA GLU A 104 18.66 -4.22 -5.98
C GLU A 104 18.54 -2.98 -5.12
N VAL A 105 19.49 -2.06 -5.27
CA VAL A 105 19.48 -0.76 -4.59
C VAL A 105 19.19 0.32 -5.62
N HIS A 106 18.06 1.02 -5.48
CA HIS A 106 17.64 2.06 -6.41
C HIS A 106 17.18 3.31 -5.66
N GLU A 107 17.21 4.49 -6.30
CA GLU A 107 16.84 5.74 -5.62
C GLU A 107 15.40 5.79 -5.10
N ALA A 108 14.51 4.94 -5.61
CA ALA A 108 13.08 4.93 -5.28
C ALA A 108 12.65 3.75 -4.39
N LEU A 109 13.31 2.62 -4.54
CA LEU A 109 12.93 1.35 -3.94
C LEU A 109 14.21 0.51 -3.81
N ASP A 110 14.45 -0.05 -2.64
CA ASP A 110 15.44 -1.11 -2.49
C ASP A 110 14.72 -2.44 -2.33
N GLN A 111 15.21 -3.48 -2.99
CA GLN A 111 14.64 -4.82 -2.94
C GLN A 111 15.73 -5.84 -2.67
N VAL A 112 15.51 -6.70 -1.69
CA VAL A 112 16.43 -7.79 -1.38
C VAL A 112 15.61 -9.06 -1.17
N GLN A 113 16.08 -10.18 -1.73
CA GLN A 113 15.45 -11.49 -1.57
C GLN A 113 16.48 -12.52 -1.14
N CYS A 114 16.06 -13.37 -0.21
CA CYS A 114 16.84 -14.46 0.35
C CYS A 114 16.00 -15.74 0.29
N SER A 115 16.61 -16.84 -0.14
CA SER A 115 16.04 -18.17 0.03
C SER A 115 16.85 -18.94 1.08
N VAL A 116 16.15 -19.66 1.95
CA VAL A 116 16.73 -20.45 3.05
C VAL A 116 16.15 -21.84 3.00
N THR A 117 17.00 -22.86 3.12
CA THR A 117 16.56 -24.26 3.21
C THR A 117 16.85 -24.82 4.59
N PHE A 118 15.89 -25.55 5.15
CA PHE A 118 16.01 -26.28 6.40
C PHE A 118 15.97 -27.78 6.14
N ALA A 119 16.89 -28.50 6.77
CA ALA A 119 16.93 -29.95 6.71
C ALA A 119 16.28 -30.55 7.96
N SER A 120 15.20 -31.31 7.79
CA SER A 120 14.52 -32.05 8.86
C SER A 120 14.30 -33.52 8.49
N GLY A 121 15.32 -34.34 8.69
CA GLY A 121 15.20 -35.79 8.53
C GLY A 121 14.91 -36.19 7.08
N GLU A 122 13.70 -36.69 6.82
CA GLU A 122 13.24 -37.14 5.49
C GLU A 122 12.53 -36.05 4.67
N GLN A 123 12.29 -34.87 5.25
CA GLN A 123 11.64 -33.73 4.59
C GLN A 123 12.54 -32.49 4.66
N SER A 124 12.47 -31.66 3.62
CA SER A 124 13.14 -30.37 3.58
C SER A 124 12.11 -29.25 3.53
N PHE A 125 12.43 -28.11 4.12
CA PHE A 125 11.56 -26.92 4.08
C PHE A 125 12.32 -25.79 3.41
N GLY A 126 11.65 -25.07 2.51
CA GLY A 126 12.15 -23.84 1.91
C GLY A 126 11.49 -22.63 2.56
N ALA A 127 12.24 -21.56 2.79
CA ALA A 127 11.73 -20.27 3.17
C ALA A 127 12.27 -19.17 2.25
N ASP A 128 11.36 -18.45 1.61
CA ASP A 128 11.68 -17.32 0.74
C ASP A 128 11.29 -16.03 1.44
N LEU A 129 12.28 -15.17 1.65
CA LEU A 129 12.12 -13.89 2.30
C LEU A 129 12.38 -12.78 1.30
N SER A 130 11.44 -11.84 1.21
CA SER A 130 11.54 -10.62 0.41
C SER A 130 11.43 -9.40 1.30
N TYR A 131 12.32 -8.44 1.08
CA TYR A 131 12.36 -7.15 1.75
C TYR A 131 12.32 -6.04 0.70
N ALA A 132 11.36 -5.13 0.82
CA ALA A 132 11.22 -3.96 -0.02
C ALA A 132 11.18 -2.69 0.83
N LEU A 133 12.12 -1.77 0.62
CA LEU A 133 12.17 -0.47 1.29
C LEU A 133 11.82 0.65 0.32
N HIS A 134 10.65 1.24 0.52
CA HIS A 134 10.17 2.32 -0.33
C HIS A 134 10.75 3.67 0.10
N LYS A 135 11.54 4.30 -0.78
CA LYS A 135 12.24 5.56 -0.49
C LYS A 135 11.57 6.79 -1.08
N LYS A 136 10.56 6.62 -1.92
CA LYS A 136 9.84 7.73 -2.58
C LYS A 136 8.32 7.61 -2.53
N THR A 137 7.77 6.40 -2.50
CA THR A 137 6.32 6.16 -2.57
C THR A 137 5.82 5.46 -1.32
N ASP A 138 4.65 5.84 -0.82
CA ASP A 138 4.03 5.12 0.28
C ASP A 138 3.45 3.78 -0.23
N PRO A 139 3.90 2.62 0.28
CA PRO A 139 3.35 1.32 -0.10
C PRO A 139 1.98 1.04 0.52
N GLY A 140 1.56 1.82 1.54
CA GLY A 140 0.34 1.59 2.29
C GLY A 140 -0.93 1.46 1.42
N PRO A 141 -1.22 2.40 0.51
CA PRO A 141 -2.43 2.35 -0.33
C PRO A 141 -2.56 1.09 -1.20
N GLU A 142 -1.44 0.47 -1.58
CA GLU A 142 -1.39 -0.72 -2.45
C GLU A 142 -1.13 -2.01 -1.64
N PHE A 143 -0.98 -1.91 -0.32
CA PHE A 143 -0.70 -3.06 0.52
C PHE A 143 -1.98 -3.86 0.78
N GLU A 144 -2.25 -4.77 -0.15
CA GLU A 144 -3.28 -5.80 -0.06
C GLU A 144 -2.65 -7.20 -0.19
N PRO A 145 -3.25 -8.24 0.40
CA PRO A 145 -2.72 -9.60 0.32
C PRO A 145 -2.78 -10.20 -1.09
N ALA A 146 -3.86 -9.92 -1.84
CA ALA A 146 -4.17 -10.57 -3.12
C ALA A 146 -3.18 -10.26 -4.27
N GLU A 147 -2.55 -9.09 -4.31
CA GLU A 147 -1.81 -8.67 -5.51
C GLU A 147 -0.38 -9.24 -5.64
N THR A 148 0.06 -10.10 -4.73
CA THR A 148 1.49 -10.43 -4.61
C THR A 148 1.94 -11.57 -5.55
N ALA A 149 1.05 -12.47 -5.97
CA ALA A 149 1.31 -13.42 -7.07
C ALA A 149 0.00 -14.03 -7.62
N PRO A 150 -0.15 -14.19 -8.94
CA PRO A 150 -1.35 -14.80 -9.56
C PRO A 150 -1.56 -16.28 -9.19
N SER A 151 -0.61 -16.93 -8.51
CA SER A 151 -0.75 -18.29 -7.98
C SER A 151 -1.45 -18.37 -6.62
N TRP A 152 -1.72 -17.23 -5.95
CA TRP A 152 -2.19 -17.19 -4.55
C TRP A 152 -3.50 -16.41 -4.38
N ASP A 153 -4.21 -16.14 -5.49
CA ASP A 153 -5.52 -15.47 -5.48
C ASP A 153 -6.59 -16.27 -4.69
N ASP A 154 -6.39 -17.58 -4.53
CA ASP A 154 -7.31 -18.49 -3.84
C ASP A 154 -7.03 -18.64 -2.32
N TRP A 155 -5.99 -17.98 -1.80
CA TRP A 155 -5.61 -18.11 -0.39
C TRP A 155 -6.52 -17.29 0.54
N GLU A 156 -6.96 -17.89 1.64
CA GLU A 156 -7.72 -17.21 2.69
C GLU A 156 -6.77 -16.42 3.62
N TRP A 157 -6.52 -15.16 3.27
CA TRP A 157 -5.70 -14.26 4.08
C TRP A 157 -6.43 -13.72 5.30
N GLU A 158 -5.84 -13.92 6.48
CA GLU A 158 -6.32 -13.37 7.74
C GLU A 158 -5.39 -12.28 8.29
N PRO A 159 -5.96 -11.21 8.90
CA PRO A 159 -5.15 -10.17 9.51
C PRO A 159 -4.42 -10.69 10.76
N VAL A 160 -3.16 -10.29 10.91
CA VAL A 160 -2.32 -10.63 12.07
C VAL A 160 -2.03 -9.38 12.88
N ALA A 161 -2.32 -9.42 14.17
CA ALA A 161 -2.06 -8.31 15.07
C ALA A 161 -0.68 -8.41 15.74
N GLY A 162 -0.10 -7.26 16.06
CA GLY A 162 1.10 -7.18 16.89
C GLY A 162 2.41 -7.44 16.14
N VAL A 163 2.43 -7.39 14.81
CA VAL A 163 3.62 -7.36 13.96
C VAL A 163 3.42 -6.33 12.85
N GLY A 164 4.34 -5.37 12.75
CA GLY A 164 4.19 -4.19 11.88
C GLY A 164 2.92 -3.37 12.16
N GLU A 165 2.59 -2.50 11.21
CA GLU A 165 1.36 -1.71 11.21
C GLU A 165 0.19 -2.51 10.65
N ARG A 166 0.43 -3.29 9.60
CA ARG A 166 -0.53 -4.23 9.01
C ARG A 166 0.19 -5.51 8.62
N ALA A 167 -0.43 -6.64 8.91
CA ALA A 167 0.11 -7.93 8.53
C ALA A 167 -1.02 -8.90 8.16
N PHE A 168 -0.71 -9.81 7.24
CA PHE A 168 -1.61 -10.84 6.77
C PHE A 168 -0.90 -12.18 6.74
N TYR A 169 -1.61 -13.22 7.15
CA TYR A 169 -1.14 -14.61 7.10
C TYR A 169 -2.12 -15.45 6.30
N ALA A 170 -1.59 -16.41 5.56
CA ALA A 170 -2.36 -17.44 4.88
C ALA A 170 -1.56 -18.74 4.86
N GLN A 171 -2.29 -19.84 4.79
CA GLN A 171 -1.74 -21.18 4.70
C GLN A 171 -2.72 -22.06 3.93
N ASP A 172 -2.21 -22.91 3.06
CA ASP A 172 -3.00 -23.90 2.33
C ASP A 172 -2.82 -25.32 2.90
N ASP A 173 -3.56 -26.26 2.32
CA ASP A 173 -3.48 -27.69 2.63
C ASP A 173 -2.37 -28.42 1.84
N GLU A 174 -1.64 -27.71 0.98
CA GLU A 174 -0.51 -28.21 0.21
C GLU A 174 0.84 -27.97 0.91
N GLY A 175 0.82 -27.37 2.11
CA GLY A 175 2.01 -27.17 2.94
C GLY A 175 2.75 -25.86 2.65
N PHE A 176 2.06 -24.87 2.08
CA PHE A 176 2.58 -23.52 1.93
C PHE A 176 2.00 -22.60 3.00
N ALA A 177 2.82 -21.68 3.49
CA ALA A 177 2.40 -20.60 4.37
C ALA A 177 3.06 -19.28 3.96
N GLY A 178 2.32 -18.19 4.07
CA GLY A 178 2.77 -16.85 3.73
C GLY A 178 2.46 -15.87 4.83
N LEU A 179 3.43 -15.02 5.16
CA LEU A 179 3.28 -13.89 6.07
C LEU A 179 3.76 -12.63 5.36
N LYS A 180 2.86 -11.65 5.22
CA LYS A 180 3.16 -10.35 4.62
C LYS A 180 3.00 -9.26 5.69
N VAL A 181 3.97 -8.38 5.82
CA VAL A 181 4.00 -7.33 6.85
C VAL A 181 4.37 -6.00 6.21
N LEU A 182 3.59 -4.97 6.53
CA LEU A 182 3.88 -3.57 6.27
C LEU A 182 4.18 -2.88 7.59
N ASP A 183 5.28 -2.11 7.61
CA ASP A 183 5.65 -1.26 8.73
C ASP A 183 6.31 0.03 8.21
N GLY A 184 5.53 1.10 8.15
CA GLY A 184 5.93 2.37 7.55
C GLY A 184 6.24 2.22 6.06
N GLN A 185 7.51 2.34 5.69
CA GLN A 185 8.00 2.23 4.31
C GLN A 185 8.59 0.86 3.96
N ALA A 186 8.65 -0.06 4.93
CA ALA A 186 9.18 -1.39 4.73
C ALA A 186 8.03 -2.40 4.51
N VAL A 187 8.15 -3.18 3.44
CA VAL A 187 7.31 -4.34 3.17
C VAL A 187 8.17 -5.58 3.27
N LEU A 188 7.77 -6.52 4.12
CA LEU A 188 8.43 -7.81 4.30
C LEU A 188 7.46 -8.92 3.97
N THR A 189 7.93 -9.90 3.22
CA THR A 189 7.15 -11.08 2.90
C THR A 189 7.98 -12.31 3.16
N LEU A 190 7.45 -13.24 3.94
CA LEU A 190 8.06 -14.53 4.24
C LEU A 190 7.13 -15.63 3.76
N PHE A 191 7.60 -16.45 2.84
CA PHE A 191 6.95 -17.68 2.43
C PHE A 191 7.71 -18.87 2.98
N VAL A 192 6.98 -19.89 3.38
CA VAL A 192 7.53 -21.17 3.80
C VAL A 192 6.79 -22.26 3.05
N SER A 193 7.52 -23.24 2.52
CA SER A 193 6.97 -24.37 1.78
C SER A 193 7.68 -25.66 2.15
N ILE A 194 6.97 -26.78 2.01
CA ILE A 194 7.57 -28.11 2.09
C ILE A 194 8.22 -28.40 0.73
N HIS A 195 9.50 -28.73 0.74
CA HIS A 195 10.22 -29.20 -0.44
C HIS A 195 10.22 -30.73 -0.45
N THR A 196 9.54 -31.30 -1.45
CA THR A 196 9.57 -32.72 -1.75
C THR A 196 10.49 -32.95 -2.94
N GLU A 197 11.56 -33.72 -2.72
CA GLU A 197 12.53 -34.01 -3.77
C GLU A 197 12.04 -35.20 -4.60
N TYR A 198 11.92 -35.01 -5.92
CA TYR A 198 11.61 -36.09 -6.85
C TYR A 198 12.88 -36.88 -7.13
N ASP A 199 12.86 -38.19 -6.84
CA ASP A 199 13.96 -39.09 -7.19
C ASP A 199 13.73 -39.68 -8.60
N PRO A 200 14.50 -39.24 -9.62
CA PRO A 200 14.35 -39.73 -10.99
C PRO A 200 14.84 -41.17 -11.19
N GLU A 201 15.59 -41.75 -10.24
CA GLU A 201 16.09 -43.13 -10.33
C GLU A 201 15.03 -44.14 -9.87
N THR A 202 14.24 -43.80 -8.85
CA THR A 202 13.13 -44.64 -8.39
C THR A 202 11.88 -44.43 -9.24
N GLY A 203 11.69 -43.21 -9.78
CA GLY A 203 10.50 -42.85 -10.55
C GLY A 203 9.22 -42.84 -9.72
N GLU A 204 9.34 -42.88 -8.39
CA GLU A 204 8.22 -42.77 -7.46
C GLU A 204 7.78 -41.31 -7.37
N GLU A 205 6.46 -41.08 -7.30
CA GLU A 205 5.97 -39.74 -7.02
C GLU A 205 6.41 -39.33 -5.61
N PRO A 206 6.80 -38.06 -5.40
CA PRO A 206 7.15 -37.58 -4.08
C PRO A 206 5.96 -37.80 -3.13
N PRO A 207 6.20 -38.10 -1.84
CA PRO A 207 5.12 -38.19 -0.88
C PRO A 207 4.34 -36.87 -0.85
N GLU A 208 3.01 -36.95 -0.73
CA GLU A 208 2.19 -35.75 -0.56
C GLU A 208 2.66 -34.98 0.69
N PRO A 209 2.83 -33.66 0.60
CA PRO A 209 3.27 -32.84 1.72
C PRO A 209 2.29 -32.97 2.89
N ASP A 210 2.82 -33.24 4.09
CA ASP A 210 2.01 -33.28 5.30
C ASP A 210 1.79 -31.85 5.81
N ALA A 211 0.67 -31.23 5.45
CA ALA A 211 0.33 -29.89 5.90
C ALA A 211 0.26 -29.75 7.43
N SER A 212 0.12 -30.86 8.18
CA SER A 212 0.20 -30.82 9.65
C SER A 212 1.62 -30.51 10.15
N ALA A 213 2.66 -30.73 9.34
CA ALA A 213 4.02 -30.29 9.63
C ALA A 213 4.11 -28.77 9.73
N MET A 214 3.24 -28.03 9.05
CA MET A 214 3.14 -26.57 9.11
C MET A 214 2.27 -26.07 10.28
N SER A 215 1.86 -26.96 11.19
CA SER A 215 1.08 -26.57 12.36
C SER A 215 1.87 -25.61 13.26
N GLY A 216 1.29 -24.44 13.55
CA GLY A 216 1.96 -23.40 14.34
C GLY A 216 2.95 -22.54 13.55
N ALA A 217 3.08 -22.75 12.22
CA ALA A 217 3.95 -21.93 11.36
C ALA A 217 3.67 -20.43 11.51
N LYS A 218 2.40 -20.03 11.63
CA LYS A 218 1.99 -18.64 11.89
C LYS A 218 2.77 -17.99 13.04
N ASP A 219 2.77 -18.62 14.22
CA ASP A 219 3.38 -18.01 15.41
C ASP A 219 4.90 -17.94 15.27
N LEU A 220 5.51 -18.97 14.68
CA LEU A 220 6.95 -19.03 14.40
C LEU A 220 7.37 -17.94 13.41
N MET A 221 6.64 -17.81 12.29
CA MET A 221 6.88 -16.78 11.27
C MET A 221 6.72 -15.38 11.84
N VAL A 222 5.72 -15.16 12.71
CA VAL A 222 5.53 -13.86 13.38
C VAL A 222 6.68 -13.54 14.33
N GLU A 223 7.19 -14.52 15.07
CA GLU A 223 8.35 -14.34 15.96
C GLU A 223 9.62 -13.99 15.18
N ASP A 224 9.93 -14.76 14.14
CA ASP A 224 11.09 -14.53 13.30
C ASP A 224 11.00 -13.19 12.55
N MET A 225 9.82 -12.85 12.03
CA MET A 225 9.59 -11.58 11.35
C MET A 225 9.82 -10.38 12.29
N LYS A 226 9.37 -10.44 13.54
CA LYS A 226 9.64 -9.38 14.54
C LYS A 226 11.13 -9.20 14.79
N THR A 227 11.85 -10.32 14.91
CA THR A 227 13.29 -10.31 15.16
C THR A 227 14.03 -9.70 13.97
N LEU A 228 13.69 -10.11 12.75
CA LEU A 228 14.24 -9.53 11.52
C LEU A 228 13.96 -8.02 11.42
N MET A 229 12.70 -7.62 11.62
CA MET A 229 12.32 -6.21 11.58
C MET A 229 13.09 -5.36 12.59
N ALA A 230 13.43 -5.90 13.75
CA ALA A 230 14.26 -5.23 14.74
C ALA A 230 15.72 -5.11 14.29
N GLY A 231 16.29 -6.15 13.66
CA GLY A 231 17.67 -6.13 13.14
C GLY A 231 17.88 -5.18 11.94
N LEU A 232 16.82 -4.96 11.16
CA LEU A 232 16.83 -4.06 10.01
C LEU A 232 16.67 -2.57 10.37
N ARG A 233 16.48 -2.25 11.65
CA ARG A 233 16.43 -0.86 12.15
C ARG A 233 17.78 -0.43 12.72
N HIS A 234 18.10 0.87 12.62
CA HIS A 234 19.32 1.48 13.20
C HIS A 234 19.06 2.29 14.46
#